data_AF-A0A359ETF9-F1
#
_entry.id   AF-A0A359ETF9-F1
#
_cell.length_a   1.000
_cell.length_b   1.000
_cell.length_c   1.000
_cell.angle_alpha   90.00
_cell.angle_beta   90.00
_cell.angle_gamma   90.00
#
_symmetry.space_group_name_H-M   'P 1'
#
loop_
_entity.id
_entity.type
_entity.pdbx_description
1 polymer ?
#
loop_
_entity_poly.entity_id
_entity_poly.type
_entity_poly.pdbx_seq_one_letter_code
_entity_poly.pdbx_strand_id
1 'polypeptide(L)'
;MHLGDLTLTTPFIRALREAAPDSHITMLVDEKLKDVVLHNPCLDEVITIDKKGRDNSLLALLSCAHNLGKMQFDILINLHPNERCSFICAMTKVGKRTGCTNWLFKPWFD
;
A
#
# COMPACT_ATOMS: atom_id res chain seq x y z
N MET A 1 3.82 7.45 -8.08
CA MET A 1 4.69 6.28 -8.23
C MET A 1 4.75 5.92 -9.69
N HIS A 2 5.95 6.04 -10.25
CA HIS A 2 6.31 5.57 -11.58
C HIS A 2 7.06 4.23 -11.49
N LEU A 3 7.42 3.65 -12.62
CA LEU A 3 8.15 2.38 -12.70
C LEU A 3 9.47 2.38 -11.91
N GLY A 4 10.25 3.46 -12.02
CA GLY A 4 11.54 3.60 -11.32
C GLY A 4 11.37 3.60 -9.79
N ASP A 5 10.42 4.39 -9.29
CA ASP A 5 10.10 4.43 -7.85
C ASP A 5 9.75 3.04 -7.31
N LEU A 6 8.89 2.29 -8.04
CA LEU A 6 8.47 0.95 -7.62
C LEU A 6 9.65 -0.03 -7.61
N THR A 7 10.54 0.06 -8.60
CA THR A 7 11.76 -0.76 -8.65
C THR A 7 12.64 -0.50 -7.43
N LEU A 8 12.77 0.76 -7.01
CA LEU A 8 13.54 1.16 -5.82
C LEU A 8 12.90 0.70 -4.50
N THR A 9 11.63 0.28 -4.50
CA THR A 9 11.01 -0.33 -3.30
C THR A 9 11.34 -1.81 -3.15
N THR A 10 11.81 -2.50 -4.19
CA THR A 10 12.09 -3.94 -4.13
C THR A 10 13.14 -4.34 -3.08
N PRO A 11 14.23 -3.58 -2.83
CA PRO A 11 15.16 -3.89 -1.74
C PRO A 11 14.53 -3.71 -0.36
N PHE A 12 13.62 -2.73 -0.20
CA PHE A 12 12.85 -2.56 1.03
C PHE A 12 11.95 -3.77 1.29
N ILE A 13 11.26 -4.28 0.27
CA ILE A 13 10.41 -5.48 0.39
C ILE A 13 11.26 -6.68 0.85
N ARG A 14 12.47 -6.84 0.30
CA ARG A 14 13.40 -7.91 0.73
C ARG A 14 13.79 -7.75 2.20
N ALA A 15 14.22 -6.55 2.60
CA ALA A 15 14.58 -6.27 3.98
C ALA A 15 13.40 -6.49 4.95
N LEU A 16 12.18 -6.16 4.52
CA LEU A 16 10.97 -6.41 5.29
C LEU A 16 10.73 -7.91 5.47
N ARG A 17 10.87 -8.72 4.42
CA ARG A 17 10.77 -10.19 4.51
C ARG A 17 11.85 -10.78 5.41
N GLU A 18 13.07 -10.28 5.36
CA GLU A 18 14.16 -10.74 6.26
C GLU A 18 13.86 -10.42 7.73
N ALA A 19 13.28 -9.25 8.01
CA ALA A 19 12.92 -8.83 9.37
C ALA A 19 11.64 -9.51 9.89
N ALA A 20 10.76 -9.96 9.00
CA ALA A 20 9.46 -10.54 9.31
C ALA A 20 9.19 -11.80 8.44
N PRO A 21 9.97 -12.88 8.61
CA PRO A 21 9.98 -14.03 7.70
C PRO A 21 8.62 -14.73 7.62
N ASP A 22 7.90 -14.82 8.74
CA ASP A 22 6.62 -15.54 8.85
C ASP A 22 5.39 -14.64 8.65
N SER A 23 5.57 -13.35 8.35
CA SER A 23 4.46 -12.41 8.18
C SER A 23 3.83 -12.51 6.79
N HIS A 24 2.51 -12.30 6.69
CA HIS A 24 1.84 -12.11 5.41
C HIS A 24 2.06 -10.69 4.91
N ILE A 25 2.79 -10.53 3.82
CA ILE A 25 3.18 -9.24 3.23
C ILE A 25 2.39 -9.03 1.94
N THR A 26 1.40 -8.14 2.02
CA THR A 26 0.61 -7.70 0.86
C THR A 26 1.06 -6.32 0.39
N MET A 27 1.20 -6.12 -0.92
CA MET A 27 1.51 -4.81 -1.50
C MET A 27 0.34 -4.28 -2.34
N LEU A 28 -0.08 -3.04 -2.06
CA LEU A 28 -1.03 -2.31 -2.90
C LEU A 28 -0.27 -1.52 -3.99
N VAL A 29 -0.50 -1.85 -5.25
CA VAL A 29 0.15 -1.21 -6.41
C VAL A 29 -0.84 -0.69 -7.44
N ASP A 30 -0.40 0.24 -8.28
CA ASP A 30 -1.21 0.67 -9.43
C ASP A 30 -1.33 -0.49 -10.43
N GLU A 31 -2.53 -0.74 -10.98
CA GLU A 31 -2.79 -1.82 -11.94
C GLU A 31 -1.80 -1.80 -13.11
N LYS A 32 -1.34 -0.61 -13.54
CA LYS A 32 -0.38 -0.44 -14.64
C LYS A 32 1.04 -0.88 -14.30
N LEU A 33 1.38 -1.00 -13.02
CA LEU A 33 2.72 -1.30 -12.53
C LEU A 33 2.78 -2.66 -11.83
N LYS A 34 1.68 -3.42 -11.80
CA LYS A 34 1.60 -4.69 -11.07
C LYS A 34 2.68 -5.68 -11.47
N ASP A 35 3.00 -5.76 -12.77
CA ASP A 35 3.91 -6.77 -13.33
C ASP A 35 5.36 -6.62 -12.81
N VAL A 36 5.70 -5.46 -12.25
CA VAL A 36 7.01 -5.18 -11.65
C VAL A 36 7.22 -5.97 -10.35
N VAL A 37 6.14 -6.21 -9.60
CA VAL A 37 6.19 -6.83 -8.26
C VAL A 37 5.41 -8.14 -8.17
N LEU A 38 4.61 -8.47 -9.20
CA LEU A 38 3.75 -9.67 -9.21
C LEU A 38 4.51 -10.97 -8.94
N HIS A 39 5.77 -11.05 -9.37
CA HIS A 39 6.63 -12.23 -9.21
C HIS A 39 7.71 -12.06 -8.14
N ASN A 40 7.55 -11.08 -7.24
CA ASN A 40 8.50 -10.89 -6.16
C ASN A 40 8.27 -11.95 -5.06
N PRO A 41 9.24 -12.86 -4.81
CA PRO A 41 9.08 -13.94 -3.83
C PRO A 41 8.99 -13.46 -2.39
N CYS A 42 9.27 -12.18 -2.12
CA CYS A 42 9.15 -11.60 -0.80
C CYS A 42 7.72 -11.14 -0.48
N LEU A 43 6.82 -11.09 -1.47
CA LEU A 43 5.40 -10.74 -1.30
C LEU A 43 4.53 -12.00 -1.35
N ASP A 44 3.56 -12.08 -0.46
CA ASP A 44 2.56 -13.14 -0.48
C ASP A 44 1.38 -12.79 -1.39
N GLU A 45 1.09 -11.50 -1.51
CA GLU A 45 -0.06 -11.01 -2.27
C GLU A 45 0.20 -9.62 -2.87
N VAL A 46 -0.34 -9.41 -4.07
CA VAL A 46 -0.31 -8.11 -4.75
C VAL A 46 -1.74 -7.69 -5.06
N ILE A 47 -2.18 -6.61 -4.42
CA ILE A 47 -3.50 -6.00 -4.68
C ILE A 47 -3.28 -4.83 -5.63
N THR A 48 -4.14 -4.70 -6.63
CA THR A 48 -4.07 -3.59 -7.60
C THR A 48 -5.16 -2.57 -7.37
N ILE A 49 -4.87 -1.31 -7.67
CA ILE A 49 -5.83 -0.22 -7.73
C ILE A 49 -5.71 0.51 -9.07
N ASP A 50 -6.85 0.79 -9.71
CA ASP A 50 -6.91 1.54 -10.96
C ASP A 50 -7.18 3.02 -10.71
N LYS A 51 -6.13 3.76 -10.38
CA LYS A 51 -6.21 5.18 -10.02
C LYS A 51 -6.68 6.10 -11.15
N LYS A 52 -6.62 5.65 -12.41
CA LYS A 52 -6.91 6.49 -13.60
C LYS A 52 -8.19 6.08 -14.33
N GLY A 53 -8.73 4.90 -14.07
CA GLY A 53 -10.01 4.43 -14.59
C GLY A 53 -11.05 4.24 -13.49
N ARG A 54 -11.28 2.98 -13.12
CA ARG A 54 -12.41 2.54 -12.26
C ARG A 54 -12.39 3.15 -10.86
N ASP A 55 -11.22 3.41 -10.30
CA ASP A 55 -11.05 3.89 -8.91
C ASP A 55 -10.76 5.39 -8.80
N ASN A 56 -11.13 6.19 -9.79
CA ASN A 56 -10.89 7.64 -9.77
C ASN A 56 -11.87 8.43 -8.88
N SER A 57 -12.86 7.78 -8.27
CA SER A 57 -13.82 8.41 -7.36
C SER A 57 -13.44 8.24 -5.88
N LEU A 58 -13.82 9.19 -5.04
CA LEU A 58 -13.62 9.10 -3.58
C LEU A 58 -14.30 7.85 -2.99
N LEU A 59 -15.46 7.45 -3.53
CA LEU A 59 -16.17 6.24 -3.12
C LEU A 59 -15.37 4.98 -3.43
N ALA A 60 -14.68 4.93 -4.56
CA ALA A 60 -13.84 3.79 -4.90
C ALA A 60 -12.60 3.70 -3.99
N LEU A 61 -11.98 4.84 -3.65
CA LEU A 61 -10.90 4.89 -2.67
C LEU A 61 -11.36 4.43 -1.28
N LEU A 62 -12.56 4.84 -0.85
CA LEU A 62 -13.18 4.38 0.40
C LEU A 62 -13.51 2.90 0.37
N SER A 63 -14.04 2.39 -0.74
CA SER A 63 -14.32 0.97 -0.95
C SER A 63 -13.03 0.14 -0.87
N CYS A 64 -11.96 0.61 -1.52
CA CYS A 64 -10.63 0.02 -1.41
C CYS A 64 -10.15 -0.01 0.05
N ALA A 65 -10.21 1.13 0.75
CA ALA A 65 -9.81 1.22 2.15
C ALA A 65 -10.63 0.28 3.06
N HIS A 66 -11.93 0.16 2.82
CA HIS A 66 -12.82 -0.73 3.55
C HIS A 66 -12.51 -2.21 3.28
N ASN A 67 -12.24 -2.58 2.03
CA ASN A 67 -11.85 -3.94 1.66
C ASN A 67 -10.51 -4.32 2.29
N LEU A 68 -9.52 -3.43 2.28
CA LEU A 68 -8.25 -3.62 2.99
C LEU A 68 -8.46 -3.77 4.50
N GLY A 69 -9.39 -3.01 5.09
CA GLY A 69 -9.73 -3.14 6.51
C GLY A 69 -10.38 -4.48 6.88
N LYS A 70 -11.06 -5.15 5.93
CA LYS A 70 -11.62 -6.50 6.14
C LYS A 70 -10.56 -7.59 6.16
N MET A 71 -9.39 -7.35 5.56
CA MET A 71 -8.28 -8.30 5.55
C MET A 71 -7.52 -8.33 6.88
N GLN A 72 -7.86 -7.45 7.83
CA GLN A 72 -7.33 -7.44 9.20
C GLN A 72 -5.79 -7.38 9.27
N PHE A 73 -5.16 -6.56 8.43
CA PHE A 73 -3.73 -6.28 8.57
C PHE A 73 -3.42 -5.69 9.96
N ASP A 74 -2.28 -6.07 10.53
CA ASP A 74 -1.79 -5.52 11.80
C ASP A 74 -1.07 -4.19 11.62
N ILE A 75 -0.26 -4.10 10.55
CA ILE A 75 0.60 -2.97 10.24
C ILE A 75 0.37 -2.52 8.80
N LEU A 76 0.15 -1.23 8.63
CA LEU A 76 0.12 -0.57 7.33
C LEU A 76 1.33 0.35 7.19
N ILE A 77 2.12 0.14 6.14
CA ILE A 77 3.31 0.94 5.84
C ILE A 77 3.09 1.72 4.54
N ASN A 78 3.00 3.04 4.61
CA ASN A 78 2.92 3.86 3.41
C ASN A 78 4.32 4.28 2.93
N LEU A 79 4.75 3.76 1.78
CA LEU A 79 6.07 4.08 1.20
C LEU A 79 6.06 5.32 0.30
N HIS A 80 4.87 5.87 -0.01
CA HIS A 80 4.75 6.93 -0.99
C HIS A 80 3.79 8.03 -0.50
N PRO A 81 4.27 9.27 -0.24
CA PRO A 81 3.47 10.37 0.30
C PRO A 81 2.58 11.03 -0.77
N ASN A 82 1.71 10.25 -1.41
CA ASN A 82 0.67 10.76 -2.32
C ASN A 82 -0.63 10.99 -1.52
N GLU A 83 -1.36 12.04 -1.83
CA GLU A 83 -2.67 12.36 -1.25
C GLU A 83 -3.64 11.19 -1.32
N ARG A 84 -3.81 10.58 -2.50
CA ARG A 84 -4.74 9.46 -2.68
C ARG A 84 -4.31 8.21 -1.90
N CYS A 85 -3.00 7.97 -1.83
CA CYS A 85 -2.44 6.84 -1.07
C CYS A 85 -2.64 7.07 0.42
N SER A 86 -2.30 8.27 0.91
CA SER A 86 -2.47 8.69 2.29
C SER A 86 -3.95 8.64 2.72
N PHE A 87 -4.87 9.01 1.82
CA PHE A 87 -6.31 8.91 2.05
C PHE A 87 -6.76 7.46 2.25
N ILE A 88 -6.38 6.54 1.35
CA ILE A 88 -6.69 5.10 1.52
C ILE A 88 -6.15 4.61 2.86
N CYS A 89 -4.88 4.90 3.15
CA CYS A 89 -4.22 4.44 4.36
C CYS A 89 -4.86 4.99 5.65
N ALA A 90 -5.28 6.26 5.65
CA ALA A 90 -5.98 6.89 6.76
C ALA A 90 -7.36 6.26 6.99
N MET A 91 -8.07 5.94 5.91
CA MET A 91 -9.42 5.34 5.96
C MET A 91 -9.40 3.83 6.19
N THR A 92 -8.29 3.14 5.92
CA THR A 92 -8.13 1.71 6.20
C THR A 92 -8.06 1.49 7.70
N LYS A 93 -8.92 0.62 8.23
CA LYS A 93 -8.91 0.22 9.64
C LYS A 93 -7.76 -0.78 9.88
N VAL A 94 -6.76 -0.37 10.64
CA VAL A 94 -5.56 -1.16 10.97
C VAL A 94 -5.05 -0.78 12.36
N GLY A 95 -4.38 -1.71 13.05
CA GLY A 95 -3.86 -1.51 14.41
C GLY A 95 -2.73 -0.48 14.47
N LYS A 96 -1.77 -0.55 13.53
CA LYS A 96 -0.65 0.39 13.45
C LYS A 96 -0.45 0.92 12.04
N ARG A 97 -0.29 2.23 11.90
CA ARG A 97 0.08 2.89 10.64
C ARG A 97 1.48 3.49 10.78
N THR A 98 2.29 3.40 9.74
CA THR A 98 3.63 3.99 9.72
C THR A 98 4.08 4.32 8.29
N GLY A 99 5.27 4.89 8.15
CA GLY A 99 5.83 5.33 6.88
C GLY A 99 5.57 6.81 6.57
N CYS A 100 5.62 7.15 5.30
CA CYS A 100 5.50 8.52 4.81
C CYS A 100 4.04 8.88 4.54
N THR A 101 3.63 10.09 4.91
CA THR A 101 2.28 10.60 4.62
C THR A 101 2.35 11.99 4.03
N ASN A 102 1.31 12.35 3.28
CA ASN A 102 1.11 13.76 2.99
C ASN A 102 0.80 14.50 4.31
N TRP A 103 1.29 15.73 4.44
CA TRP A 103 1.15 16.57 5.63
C TRP A 103 -0.30 16.66 6.13
N LEU A 104 -1.28 16.63 5.22
CA LEU A 104 -2.70 16.70 5.55
C LEU A 104 -3.17 15.49 6.39
N PHE A 105 -2.56 14.32 6.21
CA PHE A 105 -2.97 13.07 6.86
C PHE A 105 -2.07 12.63 8.01
N LYS A 106 -1.13 13.48 8.42
CA LYS A 106 -0.17 13.19 9.47
C LYS A 106 -0.81 12.77 10.81
N PRO A 107 -1.91 13.40 11.29
CA PRO A 107 -2.54 13.03 12.57
C PRO A 107 -3.08 11.60 12.66
N TRP A 108 -3.26 10.90 11.53
CA TRP A 108 -3.78 9.52 11.51
C TRP A 108 -2.69 8.45 11.53
N PHE A 109 -1.41 8.84 11.49
CA PHE A 109 -0.26 7.94 11.39
C PHE A 109 0.67 7.98 12.61
N ASP A 110 0.36 8.83 13.60
CA ASP A 110 1.02 8.88 14.91
C ASP A 110 0.23 8.06 15.96
#